data_AF-A0A1C0TVJ1-F1
#
_entry.id   AF-A0A1C0TVJ1-F1
#
_cell.length_a   1.000
_cell.length_b   1.000
_cell.length_c   1.000
_cell.angle_alpha   90.00
_cell.angle_beta   90.00
_cell.angle_gamma   90.00
#
_symmetry.space_group_name_H-M   'P 1'
#
loop_
_entity.id
_entity.type
_entity.pdbx_description
1 polymer ?
#
loop_
_entity_poly.entity_id
_entity_poly.type
_entity_poly.pdbx_seq_one_letter_code
_entity_poly.pdbx_strand_id
1 'polypeptide(L)'
;MNLLHEMSVAYGHMLKTDIMAKAKEREQSDAVDGESVENKESTTKHTEKTSELEGTHKLSEEEKEKLSGREAKERQEDKYGDLPEHIRRMLERLEEMKEELDVLKQEVVQLNAKIDHNNETEKAIYDQKNQHFIQLQNQYFDMIKNVKEAMKEAGVTDMSVLLKAIA
;
A
#
# COMPACT_ATOMS: atom_id res chain seq x y z
N MET A 1 25.04 17.37 -1.77
CA MET A 1 23.71 17.33 -2.40
C MET A 1 23.17 15.92 -2.25
N ASN A 2 21.88 15.77 -1.96
CA ASN A 2 21.28 14.53 -1.48
C ASN A 2 20.55 13.85 -2.65
N LEU A 3 21.15 12.81 -3.23
CA LEU A 3 20.69 12.14 -4.45
C LEU A 3 19.22 11.64 -4.34
N LEU A 4 18.81 11.26 -3.14
CA LEU A 4 17.44 10.82 -2.84
C LEU A 4 16.39 11.94 -3.00
N HIS A 5 16.77 13.16 -2.66
CA HIS A 5 15.89 14.33 -2.78
C HIS A 5 15.72 14.72 -4.26
N GLU A 6 16.81 14.68 -5.04
CA GLU A 6 16.78 14.95 -6.47
C GLU A 6 15.92 13.92 -7.23
N MET A 7 16.01 12.63 -6.86
CA MET A 7 15.15 11.60 -7.45
C MET A 7 13.66 11.77 -7.10
N SER A 8 13.34 12.12 -5.85
CA SER A 8 11.95 12.38 -5.43
C SER A 8 11.35 13.57 -6.17
N VAL A 9 12.12 14.65 -6.33
CA VAL A 9 11.68 15.86 -7.04
C VAL A 9 11.54 15.56 -8.54
N ALA A 10 12.52 14.88 -9.15
CA ALA A 10 12.47 14.50 -10.57
C ALA A 10 11.25 13.62 -10.90
N TYR A 11 10.93 12.65 -10.04
CA TYR A 11 9.78 11.77 -10.24
C TYR A 11 8.45 12.52 -10.12
N GLY A 12 8.34 13.45 -9.15
CA GLY A 12 7.17 14.31 -9.02
C GLY A 12 6.96 15.23 -10.23
N HIS A 13 8.06 15.75 -10.81
CA HIS A 13 8.00 16.59 -12.00
C HIS A 13 7.55 15.82 -13.26
N MET A 14 8.06 14.60 -13.48
CA MET A 14 7.63 13.77 -14.62
C MET A 14 6.15 13.38 -14.54
N LEU A 15 5.65 13.01 -13.36
CA LEU A 15 4.23 12.69 -13.18
C LEU A 15 3.33 13.89 -13.50
N LYS A 16 3.74 15.09 -13.08
CA LYS A 16 2.98 16.31 -13.39
C LYS A 16 2.91 16.60 -14.88
N THR A 17 4.02 16.39 -15.62
CA THR A 17 4.05 16.61 -17.07
C THR A 17 3.20 15.59 -17.82
N ASP A 18 3.24 14.32 -17.42
CA ASP A 18 2.46 13.25 -18.07
C ASP A 18 0.95 13.44 -17.85
N ILE A 19 0.56 13.86 -16.65
CA ILE A 19 -0.84 14.18 -16.33
C ILE A 19 -1.34 15.37 -17.16
N MET A 20 -0.53 16.43 -17.31
CA MET A 20 -0.90 17.59 -18.14
C MET A 20 -0.96 17.26 -19.63
N ALA A 21 -0.01 16.48 -20.15
CA ALA A 21 -0.01 16.06 -21.55
C ALA A 21 -1.26 15.23 -21.87
N LYS A 22 -1.61 14.28 -20.99
CA LYS A 22 -2.78 13.42 -21.16
C LYS A 22 -4.11 14.16 -20.98
N ALA A 23 -4.16 15.19 -20.13
CA ALA A 23 -5.33 16.05 -20.01
C ALA A 23 -5.56 16.89 -21.29
N LYS A 24 -4.47 17.38 -21.90
CA LYS A 24 -4.54 18.16 -23.14
C LYS A 24 -4.97 17.33 -24.37
N GLU A 25 -4.69 16.03 -24.37
CA GLU A 25 -5.18 15.10 -25.40
C GLU A 25 -6.68 14.80 -25.25
N ARG A 26 -7.23 14.82 -24.03
CA ARG A 26 -8.67 14.61 -23.76
C ARG A 26 -9.54 15.78 -24.19
N GLU A 27 -9.04 17.02 -24.09
CA GLU A 27 -9.76 18.21 -24.58
C GLU A 27 -9.95 18.25 -26.11
N GLN A 28 -9.29 17.36 -26.87
CA GLN A 28 -9.48 17.22 -28.31
C GLN A 28 -10.44 16.09 -28.72
N SER A 29 -10.92 15.26 -27.79
CA SER A 29 -11.72 14.06 -28.12
C SER A 29 -13.18 14.08 -27.66
N ASP A 30 -13.60 15.00 -26.79
CA ASP A 30 -14.98 15.03 -26.27
C ASP A 30 -15.93 15.88 -27.12
N ALA A 31 -16.37 15.30 -28.23
CA ALA A 31 -17.68 15.56 -28.80
C ALA A 31 -18.28 14.21 -29.22
N VAL A 32 -19.24 13.69 -28.43
CA VAL A 32 -20.43 12.88 -28.79
C VAL A 32 -20.91 12.06 -27.57
N ASP A 33 -21.97 12.58 -26.95
CA ASP A 33 -23.26 11.95 -26.59
C ASP A 33 -23.36 10.68 -25.69
N GLY A 34 -24.27 10.73 -24.70
CA GLY A 34 -25.20 9.61 -24.44
C GLY A 34 -25.37 9.04 -23.00
N GLU A 35 -26.19 9.71 -22.17
CA GLU A 35 -27.31 9.24 -21.33
C GLU A 35 -27.36 7.91 -20.49
N SER A 36 -27.89 8.06 -19.24
CA SER A 36 -28.94 7.25 -18.55
C SER A 36 -28.60 5.84 -17.95
N VAL A 37 -29.09 5.31 -16.80
CA VAL A 37 -30.20 5.57 -15.84
C VAL A 37 -30.05 4.71 -14.54
N GLU A 38 -30.72 5.11 -13.46
CA GLU A 38 -30.96 4.53 -12.11
C GLU A 38 -31.45 3.05 -11.98
N ASN A 39 -31.27 2.40 -10.80
CA ASN A 39 -32.39 1.90 -9.95
C ASN A 39 -32.01 1.18 -8.61
N LYS A 40 -32.75 1.59 -7.55
CA LYS A 40 -33.48 0.87 -6.47
C LYS A 40 -32.86 -0.11 -5.44
N GLU A 41 -33.21 0.25 -4.21
CA GLU A 41 -33.12 -0.38 -2.89
C GLU A 41 -34.20 -1.48 -2.65
N SER A 42 -33.93 -2.46 -1.77
CA SER A 42 -34.94 -3.33 -1.14
C SER A 42 -34.43 -3.94 0.18
N THR A 43 -35.19 -3.72 1.26
CA THR A 43 -35.02 -4.25 2.62
C THR A 43 -35.67 -5.64 2.77
N THR A 44 -35.10 -6.54 3.58
CA THR A 44 -35.89 -7.63 4.21
C THR A 44 -35.27 -8.13 5.53
N LYS A 45 -36.07 -8.10 6.61
CA LYS A 45 -35.81 -8.67 7.94
C LYS A 45 -35.93 -10.20 7.91
N HIS A 46 -35.19 -10.94 8.77
CA HIS A 46 -35.81 -11.83 9.79
C HIS A 46 -34.83 -12.64 10.69
N THR A 47 -35.15 -12.62 11.99
CA THR A 47 -35.08 -13.69 13.03
C THR A 47 -33.79 -14.02 13.81
N GLU A 48 -33.93 -13.84 15.12
CA GLU A 48 -33.13 -14.38 16.22
C GLU A 48 -33.26 -15.90 16.36
N LYS A 49 -32.16 -16.58 16.68
CA LYS A 49 -32.16 -17.85 17.45
C LYS A 49 -30.96 -17.86 18.40
N THR A 50 -31.28 -17.88 19.68
CA THR A 50 -30.37 -18.19 20.79
C THR A 50 -29.94 -19.65 20.75
N SER A 51 -28.67 -19.92 21.08
CA SER A 51 -28.26 -21.20 21.67
C SER A 51 -27.00 -20.97 22.50
N GLU A 52 -27.15 -21.17 23.80
CA GLU A 52 -26.08 -21.27 24.79
C GLU A 52 -25.10 -22.39 24.41
N LEU A 53 -23.81 -22.17 24.65
CA LEU A 53 -22.79 -23.21 24.86
C LEU A 53 -21.65 -22.57 25.67
N GLU A 54 -21.80 -22.60 26.99
CA GLU A 54 -20.66 -22.58 27.92
C GLU A 54 -19.73 -23.74 27.55
N GLY A 55 -18.56 -23.39 27.02
CA GLY A 55 -17.48 -24.33 26.76
C GLY A 55 -16.17 -23.62 27.02
N THR A 56 -15.46 -24.01 28.08
CA THR A 56 -14.13 -23.52 28.43
C THR A 56 -13.12 -24.01 27.39
N HIS A 57 -13.09 -23.38 26.22
CA HIS A 57 -12.11 -23.64 25.17
C HIS A 57 -10.75 -23.07 25.58
N LYS A 58 -10.02 -23.81 26.43
CA LYS A 58 -8.58 -23.61 26.55
C LYS A 58 -7.97 -24.09 25.23
N LEU A 59 -7.61 -23.14 24.37
CA LEU A 59 -6.87 -23.36 23.14
C LEU A 59 -5.69 -24.30 23.42
N SER A 60 -5.59 -25.38 22.64
CA SER A 60 -4.46 -26.31 22.68
C SER A 60 -3.14 -25.54 22.48
N GLU A 61 -2.02 -26.01 23.04
CA GLU A 61 -0.71 -25.38 22.80
C GLU A 61 -0.42 -25.26 21.30
N GLU A 62 -0.87 -26.24 20.51
CA GLU A 62 -0.74 -26.25 19.06
C GLU A 62 -1.59 -25.14 18.37
N GLU A 63 -2.77 -24.84 18.91
CA GLU A 63 -3.61 -23.73 18.43
C GLU A 63 -3.04 -22.38 18.85
N LYS A 64 -2.43 -22.30 20.04
CA LYS A 64 -1.72 -21.11 20.50
C LYS A 64 -0.46 -20.84 19.68
N GLU A 65 0.26 -21.87 19.25
CA GLU A 65 1.44 -21.69 18.38
C GLU A 65 1.06 -21.22 16.98
N LYS A 66 -0.04 -21.73 16.42
CA LYS A 66 -0.64 -21.24 15.16
C LYS A 66 -1.11 -19.79 15.26
N LEU A 67 -1.76 -19.42 16.36
CA LEU A 67 -2.18 -18.04 16.63
C LEU A 67 -1.00 -17.12 16.99
N SER A 68 0.08 -17.67 17.55
CA SER A 68 1.32 -16.93 17.87
C SER A 68 2.15 -16.59 16.63
N GLY A 69 1.75 -17.05 15.43
CA GLY A 69 2.47 -16.80 14.18
C GLY A 69 3.85 -17.47 14.12
N ARG A 70 4.09 -18.49 14.97
CA ARG A 70 5.41 -19.12 15.09
C ARG A 70 5.70 -20.09 13.94
N GLU A 71 4.68 -20.76 13.40
CA GLU A 71 4.79 -21.61 12.19
C GLU A 71 5.02 -20.81 10.90
N ALA A 72 4.53 -19.55 10.81
CA ALA A 72 4.78 -18.72 9.63
C ALA A 72 6.25 -18.28 9.50
N LYS A 73 7.02 -18.32 10.60
CA LYS A 73 8.43 -17.94 10.62
C LYS A 73 9.38 -19.00 10.05
N GLU A 74 8.96 -20.26 9.92
CA GLU A 74 9.88 -21.37 9.62
C GLU A 74 10.08 -21.64 8.11
N ARG A 75 9.34 -20.95 7.23
CA ARG A 75 9.42 -21.16 5.77
C ARG A 75 9.93 -19.96 4.96
N GLN A 76 10.46 -18.94 5.61
CA GLN A 76 11.28 -17.95 4.91
C GLN A 76 12.73 -18.41 5.04
N GLU A 77 13.17 -19.25 4.08
CA GLU A 77 14.61 -19.43 3.79
C GLU A 77 15.29 -18.06 3.89
N ASP A 78 16.40 -17.95 4.63
CA ASP A 78 17.14 -16.71 4.98
C ASP A 78 17.32 -15.71 3.81
N LYS A 79 16.25 -15.02 3.38
CA LYS A 79 16.26 -14.01 2.31
C LYS A 79 17.21 -12.86 2.64
N TYR A 80 17.38 -12.64 3.93
CA TYR A 80 18.09 -11.55 4.54
C TYR A 80 19.38 -12.01 5.24
N GLY A 81 19.76 -13.30 5.11
CA GLY A 81 20.99 -13.85 5.68
C GLY A 81 21.11 -13.63 7.20
N ASP A 82 22.36 -13.43 7.65
CA ASP A 82 22.75 -13.31 9.07
C ASP A 82 22.41 -11.95 9.70
N LEU A 83 21.35 -11.30 9.19
CA LEU A 83 20.88 -10.02 9.72
C LEU A 83 20.20 -10.20 11.10
N PRO A 84 20.37 -9.24 12.03
CA PRO A 84 19.62 -9.21 13.27
C PRO A 84 18.11 -9.32 13.03
N GLU A 85 17.39 -10.08 13.87
CA GLU A 85 15.95 -10.35 13.70
C GLU A 85 15.10 -9.07 13.58
N HIS A 86 15.47 -8.01 14.31
CA HIS A 86 14.75 -6.73 14.21
C HIS A 86 14.89 -6.07 12.83
N ILE A 87 16.07 -6.16 12.20
CA ILE A 87 16.32 -5.61 10.85
C ILE A 87 15.59 -6.41 9.79
N ARG A 88 15.61 -7.75 9.91
CA ARG A 88 14.86 -8.64 9.01
C ARG A 88 13.38 -8.29 8.98
N ARG A 89 12.75 -8.14 10.16
CA ARG A 89 11.35 -7.72 10.27
C ARG A 89 11.07 -6.35 9.65
N MET A 90 12.00 -5.40 9.75
CA MET A 90 11.81 -4.10 9.11
C MET A 90 11.95 -4.17 7.58
N LEU A 91 12.80 -5.05 7.06
CA LEU A 91 12.93 -5.30 5.63
C LEU A 91 11.68 -6.00 5.07
N GLU A 92 11.15 -7.00 5.77
CA GLU A 92 9.86 -7.62 5.43
C GLU A 92 8.74 -6.57 5.39
N ARG A 93 8.68 -5.68 6.40
CA ARG A 93 7.68 -4.60 6.40
C ARG A 93 7.88 -3.61 5.25
N LEU A 94 9.12 -3.37 4.82
CA LEU A 94 9.39 -2.56 3.63
C LEU A 94 8.85 -3.21 2.36
N GLU A 95 9.01 -4.53 2.19
CA GLU A 95 8.45 -5.26 1.05
C GLU A 95 6.92 -5.16 1.04
N GLU A 96 6.25 -5.38 2.19
CA GLU A 96 4.80 -5.24 2.30
C GLU A 96 4.32 -3.84 1.92
N MET A 97 4.95 -2.79 2.45
CA MET A 97 4.57 -1.41 2.14
C MET A 97 4.81 -1.05 0.68
N LYS A 98 5.81 -1.65 0.04
CA LYS A 98 6.05 -1.49 -1.38
C LYS A 98 4.94 -2.11 -2.23
N GLU A 99 4.51 -3.33 -1.90
CA GLU A 99 3.38 -3.98 -2.57
C GLU A 99 2.10 -3.16 -2.40
N GLU A 100 1.82 -2.67 -1.19
CA GLU A 100 0.70 -1.77 -0.90
C GLU A 100 0.78 -0.49 -1.74
N LEU A 101 1.97 0.11 -1.89
CA LEU A 101 2.20 1.28 -2.73
C LEU A 101 1.92 1.02 -4.20
N ASP A 102 2.38 -0.11 -4.74
CA ASP A 102 2.18 -0.45 -6.14
C ASP A 102 0.70 -0.68 -6.47
N VAL A 103 -0.03 -1.37 -5.59
CA VAL A 103 -1.48 -1.53 -5.71
C VAL A 103 -2.19 -0.19 -5.67
N LEU A 104 -1.88 0.65 -4.67
CA LEU A 104 -2.54 1.93 -4.50
C LEU A 104 -2.21 2.91 -5.63
N LYS A 105 -0.98 2.87 -6.15
CA LYS A 105 -0.58 3.63 -7.34
C LYS A 105 -1.41 3.23 -8.55
N GLN A 106 -1.59 1.93 -8.78
CA GLN A 106 -2.45 1.44 -9.86
C GLN A 106 -3.89 1.91 -9.67
N GLU A 107 -4.44 1.85 -8.45
CA GLU A 107 -5.77 2.37 -8.14
C GLU A 107 -5.89 3.87 -8.47
N VAL A 108 -4.95 4.70 -8.01
CA VAL A 108 -4.96 6.15 -8.26
C VAL A 108 -4.88 6.45 -9.75
N VAL A 109 -4.02 5.75 -10.50
CA VAL A 109 -3.90 5.92 -11.96
C VAL A 109 -5.19 5.51 -12.68
N GLN A 110 -5.79 4.37 -12.29
CA GLN A 110 -7.05 3.91 -12.87
C GLN A 110 -8.20 4.86 -12.54
N LEU A 111 -8.25 5.37 -11.31
CA LEU A 111 -9.27 6.31 -10.86
C LEU A 111 -9.14 7.61 -11.65
N ASN A 112 -7.93 8.18 -11.75
CA ASN A 112 -7.65 9.38 -12.56
C ASN A 112 -8.03 9.21 -14.04
N ALA A 113 -7.93 7.99 -14.57
CA ALA A 113 -8.32 7.72 -15.95
C ALA A 113 -9.85 7.72 -16.14
N LYS A 114 -10.62 7.42 -15.11
CA LYS A 114 -12.08 7.20 -15.17
C LYS A 114 -12.91 8.36 -14.62
N ILE A 115 -12.37 9.17 -13.72
CA ILE A 115 -13.14 10.23 -13.05
C ILE A 115 -13.37 11.45 -13.95
N ASP A 116 -14.51 12.10 -13.76
CA ASP A 116 -14.75 13.46 -14.19
C ASP A 116 -14.22 14.44 -13.13
N HIS A 117 -13.19 15.21 -13.49
CA HIS A 117 -12.59 16.20 -12.59
C HIS A 117 -13.49 17.42 -12.34
N ASN A 118 -14.56 17.60 -13.13
CA ASN A 118 -15.57 18.64 -12.89
C ASN A 118 -16.63 18.20 -11.89
N ASN A 119 -16.74 16.89 -11.61
CA ASN A 119 -17.60 16.36 -10.57
C ASN A 119 -16.87 16.44 -9.22
N GLU A 120 -17.36 17.30 -8.32
CA GLU A 120 -16.76 17.51 -6.99
C GLU A 120 -16.66 16.23 -6.16
N THR A 121 -17.62 15.30 -6.30
CA THR A 121 -17.63 14.05 -5.53
C THR A 121 -16.54 13.10 -6.02
N GLU A 122 -16.40 12.93 -7.34
CA GLU A 122 -15.39 12.06 -7.93
C GLU A 122 -13.98 12.63 -7.73
N LYS A 123 -13.83 13.94 -7.85
CA LYS A 123 -12.59 14.64 -7.52
C LYS A 123 -12.19 14.45 -6.06
N ALA A 124 -13.13 14.54 -5.12
CA ALA A 124 -12.84 14.32 -3.70
C ALA A 124 -12.35 12.89 -3.42
N ILE A 125 -12.93 11.87 -4.08
CA ILE A 125 -12.50 10.48 -3.96
C ILE A 125 -11.07 10.30 -4.51
N TYR A 126 -10.76 10.92 -5.65
CA TYR A 126 -9.40 10.93 -6.19
C TYR A 126 -8.41 11.60 -5.26
N ASP A 127 -8.73 12.80 -4.77
CA ASP A 127 -7.86 13.54 -3.87
C ASP A 127 -7.58 12.73 -2.59
N GLN A 128 -8.60 12.06 -2.03
CA GLN A 128 -8.44 11.19 -0.87
C GLN A 128 -7.50 10.00 -1.15
N LYS A 129 -7.72 9.28 -2.26
CA LYS A 129 -6.88 8.13 -2.65
C LYS A 129 -5.44 8.55 -2.94
N ASN A 130 -5.26 9.68 -3.63
CA ASN A 130 -3.96 10.24 -3.92
C ASN A 130 -3.24 10.74 -2.66
N GLN A 131 -3.96 11.35 -1.71
CA GLN A 131 -3.40 11.72 -0.40
C GLN A 131 -2.94 10.49 0.38
N HIS A 132 -3.74 9.42 0.39
CA HIS A 132 -3.35 8.16 1.03
C HIS A 132 -2.08 7.58 0.40
N PHE A 133 -1.97 7.61 -0.94
CA PHE A 133 -0.76 7.20 -1.65
C PHE A 133 0.47 8.00 -1.22
N ILE A 134 0.36 9.33 -1.18
CA ILE A 134 1.47 10.20 -0.75
C ILE A 134 1.87 9.92 0.70
N GLN A 135 0.91 9.71 1.59
CA GLN A 135 1.17 9.39 3.00
C GLN A 135 1.93 8.08 3.14
N LEU A 136 1.47 7.02 2.47
CA LEU A 136 2.13 5.72 2.48
C LEU A 136 3.54 5.81 1.86
N GLN A 137 3.70 6.61 0.81
CA GLN A 137 5.00 6.82 0.17
C GLN A 137 6.00 7.48 1.13
N ASN A 138 5.56 8.48 1.89
CA ASN A 138 6.38 9.11 2.92
C ASN A 138 6.77 8.12 4.02
N GLN A 139 5.81 7.33 4.51
CA GLN A 139 6.06 6.30 5.52
C GLN A 139 7.06 5.25 5.03
N TYR A 140 6.96 4.83 3.77
CA TYR A 140 7.91 3.92 3.14
C TYR A 140 9.32 4.50 3.12
N PHE A 141 9.50 5.76 2.71
CA PHE A 141 10.81 6.40 2.72
C PHE A 141 11.38 6.60 4.13
N ASP A 142 10.54 6.91 5.11
CA ASP A 142 10.98 7.02 6.50
C ASP A 142 11.39 5.66 7.06
N MET A 143 10.68 4.59 6.72
CA MET A 143 11.09 3.23 7.07
C MET A 143 12.43 2.86 6.43
N ILE A 144 12.69 3.22 5.17
CA ILE A 144 14.00 2.99 4.54
C ILE A 144 15.11 3.67 5.34
N LYS A 145 14.89 4.90 5.82
CA LYS A 145 15.86 5.61 6.68
C LYS A 145 16.06 4.87 8.00
N ASN A 146 14.98 4.46 8.65
CA ASN A 146 15.04 3.72 9.92
C ASN A 146 15.80 2.40 9.77
N VAL A 147 15.56 1.65 8.69
CA VAL A 147 16.30 0.41 8.41
C VAL A 147 17.78 0.71 8.16
N LYS A 148 18.08 1.74 7.39
CA LYS A 148 19.47 2.15 7.14
C LYS A 148 20.20 2.50 8.44
N GLU A 149 19.53 3.22 9.34
CA GLU A 149 20.08 3.58 10.65
C GLU A 149 20.29 2.35 11.53
N ALA A 150 19.30 1.46 11.62
CA ALA A 150 19.42 0.22 12.38
C ALA A 150 20.53 -0.70 11.85
N MET A 151 20.68 -0.81 10.52
CA MET A 151 21.79 -1.55 9.90
C MET A 151 23.14 -0.96 10.29
N LYS A 152 23.27 0.37 10.27
CA LYS A 152 24.49 1.06 10.69
C LYS A 152 24.79 0.83 12.17
N GLU A 153 23.78 0.91 13.04
CA GLU A 153 23.91 0.68 14.49
C GLU A 153 24.29 -0.77 14.83
N ALA A 154 23.74 -1.73 14.09
CA ALA A 154 24.09 -3.14 14.22
C ALA A 154 25.46 -3.50 13.61
N GLY A 155 26.19 -2.53 13.04
CA GLY A 155 27.49 -2.75 12.40
C GLY A 155 27.38 -3.51 11.07
N VAL A 156 26.20 -3.56 10.45
CA VAL A 156 26.01 -4.21 9.17
C VAL A 156 26.57 -3.31 8.06
N THR A 157 27.59 -3.82 7.39
CA THR A 157 28.28 -3.12 6.28
C THR A 157 27.66 -3.39 4.92
N ASP A 158 26.98 -4.53 4.75
CA ASP A 158 26.31 -4.88 3.50
C ASP A 158 24.91 -4.26 3.40
N MET A 159 24.85 -3.08 2.79
CA MET A 159 23.59 -2.37 2.51
C MET A 159 22.89 -2.87 1.25
N SER A 160 23.46 -3.83 0.50
CA SER A 160 22.84 -4.37 -0.71
C SER A 160 21.53 -5.10 -0.41
N VAL A 161 21.38 -5.61 0.80
CA VAL A 161 20.15 -6.27 1.26
C VAL A 161 18.97 -5.30 1.34
N LEU A 162 19.21 -4.07 1.82
CA LEU A 162 18.20 -3.00 1.80
C LEU A 162 17.85 -2.63 0.35
N LEU A 163 18.84 -2.57 -0.54
CA LEU A 163 18.59 -2.29 -1.96
C LEU A 163 17.71 -3.35 -2.61
N LYS A 164 17.90 -4.64 -2.28
CA LYS A 164 17.05 -5.73 -2.78
C LYS A 164 15.60 -5.60 -2.32
N ALA A 165 15.38 -5.18 -1.07
CA ALA A 165 14.04 -5.02 -0.53
C ALA A 165 13.27 -3.85 -1.19
N ILE A 166 13.99 -2.81 -1.66
CA ILE A 166 13.37 -1.63 -2.26
C ILE A 166 13.37 -1.63 -3.80
N ALA A 167 14.20 -2.47 -4.44
CA ALA A 167 14.32 -2.61 -5.91
C ALA A 167 13.09 -3.25 -6.53
#